data_AF-A0A933ALV3-F1
#
_entry.id   AF-A0A933ALV3-F1
#
_cell.length_a   1.000
_cell.length_b   1.000
_cell.length_c   1.000
_cell.angle_alpha   90.00
_cell.angle_beta   90.00
_cell.angle_gamma   90.00
#
_symmetry.space_group_name_H-M   'P 1'
#
loop_
_entity.id
_entity.type
_entity.pdbx_description
1 polymer ?
#
loop_
_entity_poly.entity_id
_entity_poly.type
_entity_poly.pdbx_seq_one_letter_code
_entity_poly.pdbx_strand_id
1 'polypeptide(L)' 'ICSRATPDGRISLSNRQLIITRNGRRQERELATDDDCAAALREHFGIVLEG' A
#
# COMPACT_ATOMS: atom_id res chain seq x y z
N ILE A 1 -8.44 -5.77 2.40
CA ILE A 1 -7.43 -4.87 3.01
C ILE A 1 -6.11 -5.62 3.08
N CYS A 2 -5.01 -5.01 2.62
CA CYS A 2 -3.66 -5.57 2.68
C CYS A 2 -2.84 -4.75 3.67
N SER A 3 -2.10 -5.40 4.58
CA SER A 3 -1.21 -4.71 5.52
C SER A 3 0.05 -5.52 5.73
N ARG A 4 1.18 -4.83 5.81
CA ARG A 4 2.50 -5.41 6.03
C ARG A 4 3.26 -4.57 7.03
N ALA A 5 3.79 -5.21 8.06
CA ALA A 5 4.75 -4.59 8.96
C ALA A 5 6.10 -4.44 8.23
N THR A 6 6.75 -3.30 8.42
CA THR A 6 8.13 -3.07 7.98
C THR A 6 9.01 -2.86 9.21
N PRO A 7 10.34 -3.00 9.10
CA PRO A 7 11.24 -2.79 10.25
C PRO A 7 11.09 -1.42 10.91
N ASP A 8 10.68 -0.41 10.13
CA ASP A 8 10.53 0.99 10.52
C ASP A 8 9.07 1.45 10.64
N GLY A 9 8.11 0.54 10.50
CA GLY A 9 6.69 0.89 10.60
C GLY A 9 5.74 -0.09 9.91
N ARG A 10 4.87 0.44 9.05
CA ARG A 10 3.76 -0.32 8.45
C ARG A 10 3.32 0.29 7.14
N ILE A 11 3.01 -0.57 6.18
CA ILE A 11 2.34 -0.19 4.93
C ILE A 11 0.99 -0.89 4.89
N SER A 12 -0.07 -0.14 4.57
CA SER A 12 -1.43 -0.65 4.43
C SER A 12 -2.07 -0.12 3.16
N LEU A 13 -2.82 -0.97 2.48
CA LEU A 13 -3.65 -0.61 1.33
C LEU A 13 -5.08 -1.09 1.58
N SER A 14 -6.03 -0.17 1.55
CA SER A 14 -7.45 -0.45 1.72
C SER A 14 -8.26 0.39 0.75
N ASN A 15 -9.23 -0.22 0.06
CA ASN A 15 -9.98 0.41 -1.03
C ASN A 15 -9.00 0.99 -2.07
N ARG A 16 -8.88 2.32 -2.15
CA ARG A 16 -7.89 3.04 -2.95
C ARG A 16 -6.95 3.91 -2.12
N GLN A 17 -6.85 3.65 -0.83
CA GLN A 17 -6.04 4.44 0.09
C GLN A 17 -4.78 3.66 0.47
N LEU A 18 -3.63 4.19 0.08
CA LEU A 18 -2.33 3.72 0.52
C LEU A 18 -1.88 4.54 1.74
N ILE A 19 -1.58 3.84 2.81
CA ILE A 19 -1.10 4.43 4.07
C ILE A 19 0.29 3.87 4.35
N ILE A 20 1.27 4.76 4.45
CA ILE A 20 2.64 4.41 4.81
C ILE A 20 2.98 5.10 6.11
N THR A 21 3.23 4.32 7.16
CA THR A 21 3.79 4.80 8.41
C THR A 21 5.25 4.40 8.50
N ARG A 22 6.14 5.37 8.62
CA ARG A 22 7.59 5.15 8.81
C ARG A 22 8.13 6.12 9.84
N ASN A 23 8.91 5.62 10.80
CA ASN A 23 9.55 6.44 11.84
C ASN A 23 8.55 7.38 12.56
N GLY A 24 7.35 6.88 12.87
CA GLY A 24 6.28 7.66 13.52
C GLY A 24 5.57 8.68 12.62
N ARG A 25 5.97 8.84 11.35
CA ARG A 25 5.28 9.70 10.38
C ARG A 25 4.33 8.88 9.52
N ARG A 26 3.09 9.34 9.42
CA ARG A 26 2.05 8.75 8.58
C ARG A 26 1.89 9.58 7.30
N GLN A 27 1.90 8.91 6.17
CA GLN A 27 1.56 9.48 4.86
C GLN A 27 0.39 8.71 4.28
N GLU A 28 -0.56 9.45 3.72
CA GLU A 28 -1.76 8.90 3.11
C GLU A 28 -1.84 9.40 1.68
N ARG A 29 -2.09 8.47 0.76
CA ARG A 29 -2.22 8.75 -0.66
C ARG A 29 -3.44 8.01 -1.20
N GLU A 30 -4.35 8.75 -1.80
CA GLU A 30 -5.42 8.17 -2.61
C GLU A 30 -4.87 7.78 -3.98
N LEU A 31 -5.22 6.59 -4.43
CA LEU A 31 -4.86 6.03 -5.72
C LEU A 31 -6.04 6.25 -6.67
N ALA A 32 -5.78 6.78 -7.85
CA ALA A 32 -6.85 7.22 -8.75
C ALA A 32 -7.49 6.04 -9.48
N THR A 33 -6.70 5.01 -9.79
CA THR A 33 -7.10 3.92 -10.66
C THR A 33 -6.86 2.55 -10.01
N ASP A 34 -7.49 1.53 -10.58
CA ASP A 34 -7.25 0.15 -10.16
C ASP A 34 -5.85 -0.32 -10.58
N ASP A 35 -5.28 0.25 -11.65
CA ASP A 35 -3.89 0.02 -12.05
C ASP A 35 -2.91 0.59 -11.01
N ASP A 36 -3.18 1.77 -10.44
CA ASP A 36 -2.38 2.32 -9.34
C ASP A 36 -2.43 1.41 -8.11
N CYS A 37 -3.61 0.85 -7.80
CA CYS A 37 -3.78 -0.14 -6.73
C CYS A 37 -2.99 -1.42 -7.01
N ALA A 38 -3.07 -1.95 -8.23
CA ALA A 38 -2.32 -3.14 -8.64
C ALA A 38 -0.80 -2.90 -8.58
N ALA A 39 -0.34 -1.73 -9.02
CA ALA A 39 1.06 -1.33 -8.91
C ALA A 39 1.51 -1.25 -7.44
N ALA A 40 0.70 -0.64 -6.55
CA ALA A 40 1.00 -0.55 -5.13
C ALA A 40 1.00 -1.94 -4.44
N LEU A 41 0.09 -2.84 -4.82
CA LEU A 41 0.07 -4.23 -4.36
C LEU A 41 1.36 -4.96 -4.74
N ARG A 42 1.78 -4.82 -6.00
CA ARG A 42 3.01 -5.44 -6.49
C ARG A 42 4.24 -4.87 -5.80
N GLU A 43 4.37 -3.55 -5.74
CA GLU A 43 5.55 -2.88 -5.18
C GLU A 43 5.70 -3.09 -3.68
N HIS A 44 4.61 -2.93 -2.91
CA HIS A 44 4.69 -2.92 -1.46
C HIS A 44 4.39 -4.26 -0.81
N PHE A 45 3.69 -5.17 -1.50
CA PHE A 45 3.27 -6.44 -0.92
C PHE A 45 3.75 -7.65 -1.72
N GLY A 46 4.33 -7.45 -2.92
CA GLY A 46 4.71 -8.55 -3.81
C GLY A 46 3.51 -9.31 -4.37
N ILE A 47 2.31 -8.72 -4.30
CA ILE A 47 1.07 -9.34 -4.78
C ILE A 47 0.85 -8.89 -6.21
N VAL A 48 0.87 -9.85 -7.13
CA VAL A 48 0.47 -9.63 -8.53
C VAL A 48 -0.97 -10.08 -8.66
N LEU A 49 -1.85 -9.19 -9.12
CA LEU A 49 -3.19 -9.55 -9.51
C LEU A 49 -3.12 -10.09 -10.95
N GLU A 50 -3.48 -11.35 -11.13
CA GLU A 50 -3.75 -11.89 -12.46
C GLU A 50 -5.19 -11.52 -12.82
N GLY A 51 -5.35 -10.90 -13.98
CA GLY A 51 -6.64 -10.54 -14.58
C GLY A 51 -6.83 -11.30 -15.87
#